data_AF-C9Z7E6-F1
#
_entry.id   AF-C9Z7E6-F1
#
_cell.length_a   1.000
_cell.length_b   1.000
_cell.length_c   1.000
_cell.angle_alpha   90.00
_cell.angle_beta   90.00
_cell.angle_gamma   90.00
#
_symmetry.space_group_name_H-M   'P 1'
#
loop_
_entity.id
_entity.type
_entity.pdbx_description
1 polymer ?
#
loop_
_entity_poly.entity_id
_entity_poly.type
_entity_poly.pdbx_seq_one_letter_code
_entity_poly.pdbx_strand_id
1 'polypeptide(L)'
;MRGTAREPPPDVHAVLDGDSLLLFRGAGNGARTPSDRHMGVEGAQPLEEGTGRGGGGETRTGTHHSPPHPTPTARRSPDPMPSTPLSLPEVETLARTAHATQKDKAGRPYTEHLQAVAAGVTARGGDEDQIAAAWLHDAVEDDALTETWLTEAPLTARTKAIVLALTKRGGETPETYATRILDTPGALLVKQSDLAHNADPARLAVLDEPTRTRLTRKYAHMRNLLGLPDEPAAEEATENN
;
A
#
# COMPACT_ATOMS: atom_id res chain seq x y z
N MET A 1 0.89 -35.76 -13.49
CA MET A 1 -0.15 -35.08 -12.69
C MET A 1 -0.29 -33.68 -13.23
N ARG A 2 -1.43 -33.33 -13.85
CA ARG A 2 -1.68 -32.00 -14.39
C ARG A 2 -2.26 -31.16 -13.24
N GLY A 3 -1.51 -30.17 -12.76
CA GLY A 3 -2.04 -29.18 -11.84
C GLY A 3 -3.11 -28.37 -12.56
N THR A 4 -4.33 -28.40 -12.05
CA THR A 4 -5.40 -27.50 -12.49
C THR A 4 -4.99 -26.10 -12.08
N ALA A 5 -4.68 -25.23 -13.04
CA ALA A 5 -4.50 -23.81 -12.78
C ALA A 5 -5.78 -23.31 -12.08
N ARG A 6 -5.63 -22.74 -10.89
CA ARG A 6 -6.73 -22.05 -10.20
C ARG A 6 -7.20 -20.94 -11.14
N GLU A 7 -8.51 -20.86 -11.38
CA GLU A 7 -9.10 -19.77 -12.15
C GLU A 7 -8.71 -18.41 -11.52
N PRO A 8 -8.44 -17.38 -12.34
CA PRO A 8 -8.16 -16.05 -11.82
C PRO A 8 -9.39 -15.54 -11.02
N PRO A 9 -9.17 -14.82 -9.91
CA PRO A 9 -10.24 -14.35 -9.04
C PRO A 9 -11.18 -13.39 -9.80
N PRO A 10 -12.47 -13.29 -9.40
CA PRO A 10 -13.50 -12.53 -10.13
C PRO A 10 -13.27 -11.00 -10.18
N ASP A 11 -12.33 -10.47 -9.40
CA ASP A 11 -12.15 -9.03 -9.16
C ASP A 11 -11.02 -8.40 -10.00
N VAL A 12 -10.68 -8.99 -11.15
CA VAL A 12 -9.74 -8.36 -12.09
C VAL A 12 -10.44 -7.21 -12.80
N HIS A 13 -10.26 -6.00 -12.31
CA HIS A 13 -10.78 -4.81 -12.98
C HIS A 13 -9.84 -4.43 -14.12
N ALA A 14 -10.38 -4.32 -15.35
CA ALA A 14 -9.64 -3.79 -16.46
C ALA A 14 -9.29 -2.32 -16.16
N VAL A 15 -8.01 -2.04 -15.96
CA VAL A 15 -7.49 -0.69 -15.69
C VAL A 15 -7.78 0.20 -16.91
N LEU A 16 -8.69 1.17 -16.73
CA LEU A 16 -8.87 2.30 -17.63
C LEU A 16 -8.06 3.47 -17.08
N ASP A 17 -6.98 3.85 -17.78
CA ASP A 17 -6.13 5.04 -17.60
C ASP A 17 -6.26 5.72 -16.23
N GLY A 18 -5.64 5.10 -15.23
CA GLY A 18 -5.41 5.67 -13.90
C GLY A 18 -4.29 6.70 -13.97
N ASP A 19 -4.67 7.95 -14.13
CA ASP A 19 -3.81 9.11 -13.99
C ASP A 19 -3.18 9.08 -12.58
N SER A 20 -1.97 8.54 -12.45
CA SER A 20 -1.12 8.67 -11.25
C SER A 20 -0.64 10.13 -11.17
N LEU A 21 -1.62 11.01 -10.96
CA LEU A 21 -1.59 12.45 -10.99
C LEU A 21 -2.15 12.92 -9.64
N LEU A 22 -1.34 12.72 -8.60
CA LEU A 22 -1.41 13.57 -7.43
C LEU A 22 -0.98 14.98 -7.88
N LEU A 23 -1.99 15.74 -8.31
CA LEU A 23 -1.98 17.18 -8.51
C LEU A 23 -1.41 17.87 -7.27
N PHE A 24 -0.20 18.39 -7.38
CA PHE A 24 0.17 19.60 -6.64
C PHE A 24 -0.47 20.77 -7.38
N ARG A 25 -1.71 21.16 -7.03
CA ARG A 25 -2.26 22.45 -7.44
C ARG A 25 -1.47 23.53 -6.71
N GLY A 26 -0.52 24.13 -7.43
CA GLY A 26 0.08 25.40 -7.02
C GLY A 26 -1.02 26.45 -6.86
N ALA A 27 -1.18 26.96 -5.64
CA ALA A 27 -2.04 28.09 -5.36
C ALA A 27 -1.50 29.32 -6.11
N GLY A 28 -2.26 29.77 -7.11
CA GLY A 28 -2.03 31.06 -7.75
C GLY A 28 -2.27 32.19 -6.74
N ASN A 29 -1.32 33.13 -6.70
CA ASN A 29 -1.41 34.39 -5.99
C ASN A 29 -2.70 35.14 -6.35
N GLY A 30 -3.64 35.21 -5.40
CA GLY A 30 -4.76 36.13 -5.41
C GLY A 30 -4.60 37.14 -4.28
N ALA A 31 -4.18 38.36 -4.63
CA ALA A 31 -4.08 39.48 -3.72
C ALA A 31 -5.42 39.75 -3.01
N ARG A 32 -5.41 39.83 -1.67
CA ARG A 32 -6.40 40.54 -0.87
C ARG A 32 -5.71 41.23 0.32
N THR A 33 -5.97 42.52 0.43
CA THR A 33 -5.49 43.48 1.43
C THR A 33 -6.22 43.33 2.77
N PRO A 34 -5.68 43.90 3.87
CA PRO A 34 -6.18 43.67 5.23
C PRO A 34 -7.19 44.74 5.66
N SER A 35 -8.15 44.37 6.52
CA SER A 35 -8.83 45.34 7.39
C SER A 35 -9.30 44.71 8.71
N ASP A 36 -8.70 45.23 9.78
CA ASP A 36 -9.20 45.58 11.13
C ASP A 36 -9.96 44.62 12.06
N ARG A 37 -9.25 44.33 13.17
CA ARG A 37 -9.57 44.43 14.62
C ARG A 37 -11.03 44.62 15.09
N HIS A 38 -11.43 43.80 16.09
CA HIS A 38 -11.85 44.18 17.48
C HIS A 38 -12.22 42.88 18.26
N MET A 39 -11.57 42.51 19.37
CA MET A 39 -11.78 42.88 20.81
C MET A 39 -13.15 42.49 21.41
N GLY A 40 -13.14 41.70 22.51
CA GLY A 40 -14.28 41.40 23.39
C GLY A 40 -14.22 40.01 24.07
N VAL A 41 -13.36 39.74 25.07
CA VAL A 41 -13.58 39.69 26.55
C VAL A 41 -14.86 39.06 27.12
N GLU A 42 -14.61 38.10 28.05
CA GLU A 42 -15.26 37.81 29.35
C GLU A 42 -16.54 36.94 29.52
N GLY A 43 -16.53 36.13 30.59
CA GLY A 43 -17.69 35.54 31.28
C GLY A 43 -17.59 34.02 31.53
N ALA A 44 -16.90 33.55 32.59
CA ALA A 44 -17.43 33.24 33.93
C ALA A 44 -18.11 31.85 34.09
N GLN A 45 -17.53 31.02 34.99
CA GLN A 45 -18.11 29.83 35.64
C GLN A 45 -19.14 30.26 36.74
N PRO A 46 -19.77 29.43 37.63
CA PRO A 46 -19.53 28.01 37.97
C PRO A 46 -20.73 27.14 38.48
N LEU A 47 -20.43 25.86 38.82
CA LEU A 47 -20.97 24.92 39.86
C LEU A 47 -22.49 24.58 39.89
N GLU A 48 -22.89 23.33 40.16
CA GLU A 48 -23.21 22.82 41.52
C GLU A 48 -23.36 21.28 41.56
N GLU A 49 -22.99 20.69 42.71
CA GLU A 49 -23.21 19.31 43.16
C GLU A 49 -24.65 19.10 43.66
N GLY A 50 -25.11 17.84 43.72
CA GLY A 50 -26.40 17.50 44.32
C GLY A 50 -26.56 16.02 44.65
N THR A 51 -26.07 15.61 45.81
CA THR A 51 -26.34 14.32 46.45
C THR A 51 -27.78 14.25 46.98
N GLY A 52 -28.47 13.11 46.81
CA GLY A 52 -29.80 12.88 47.40
C GLY A 52 -30.10 11.40 47.60
N ARG A 53 -30.34 11.01 48.85
CA ARG A 53 -30.50 9.65 49.39
C ARG A 53 -31.96 9.37 49.75
N GLY A 54 -32.38 8.11 49.66
CA GLY A 54 -33.60 7.56 50.28
C GLY A 54 -34.53 6.93 49.24
N GLY A 55 -35.16 5.77 49.43
CA GLY A 55 -35.29 4.87 50.57
C GLY A 55 -36.49 3.94 50.29
N GLY A 56 -36.49 2.76 50.90
CA GLY A 56 -37.71 1.97 51.13
C GLY A 56 -37.94 0.76 50.21
N GLY A 57 -38.44 -0.31 50.82
CA GLY A 57 -39.24 -1.32 50.11
C GLY A 57 -38.76 -2.76 50.24
N GLU A 58 -38.97 -3.37 51.41
CA GLU A 58 -39.05 -4.82 51.56
C GLU A 58 -40.10 -5.42 50.61
N THR A 59 -39.81 -6.59 50.01
CA THR A 59 -40.78 -7.71 49.95
C THR A 59 -40.03 -9.01 49.66
N ARG A 60 -40.25 -10.01 50.53
CA ARG A 60 -39.92 -11.41 50.30
C ARG A 60 -40.95 -12.00 49.34
N THR A 61 -40.49 -12.60 48.24
CA THR A 61 -41.23 -13.67 47.55
C THR A 61 -40.26 -14.81 47.26
N GLY A 62 -40.55 -15.97 47.83
CA GLY A 62 -39.80 -17.19 47.59
C GLY A 62 -39.98 -17.65 46.14
N THR A 63 -38.88 -17.76 45.41
CA THR A 63 -38.85 -18.32 44.06
C THR A 63 -38.18 -19.68 44.15
N HIS A 64 -38.90 -20.73 43.76
CA HIS A 64 -38.35 -22.08 43.58
C HIS A 64 -37.26 -22.04 42.50
N HIS A 65 -36.01 -22.32 42.88
CA HIS A 65 -34.87 -22.41 41.98
C HIS A 65 -34.80 -23.86 41.42
N SER A 66 -35.29 -24.07 40.20
CA SER A 66 -34.93 -25.25 39.41
C SER A 66 -33.52 -25.06 38.85
N PRO A 67 -32.66 -26.10 38.85
CA PRO A 67 -31.33 -25.99 38.25
C PRO A 67 -31.44 -25.84 36.73
N PRO A 68 -30.57 -25.05 36.08
CA PRO A 68 -30.55 -24.96 34.62
C PRO A 68 -30.05 -26.26 34.01
N HIS A 69 -30.77 -26.74 32.99
CA HIS A 69 -30.30 -27.80 32.09
C HIS A 69 -29.00 -27.35 31.38
N PRO A 70 -28.02 -28.24 31.16
CA PRO A 70 -26.86 -27.91 30.34
C PRO A 70 -27.32 -27.68 28.90
N THR A 71 -27.09 -26.48 28.38
CA THR A 71 -27.22 -26.18 26.95
C THR A 71 -26.27 -27.08 26.15
N PRO A 72 -26.67 -27.61 24.99
CA PRO A 72 -25.76 -28.34 24.13
C PRO A 72 -24.67 -27.38 23.67
N THR A 73 -23.42 -27.65 24.06
CA THR A 73 -22.23 -26.94 23.61
C THR A 73 -22.28 -26.83 22.09
N ALA A 74 -22.38 -25.60 21.58
CA ALA A 74 -22.26 -25.33 20.16
C ALA A 74 -20.98 -26.02 19.66
N ARG A 75 -21.12 -26.92 18.68
CA ARG A 75 -19.96 -27.50 18.00
C ARG A 75 -19.09 -26.34 17.54
N ARG A 76 -17.89 -26.24 18.12
CA ARG A 76 -16.85 -25.33 17.67
C ARG A 76 -16.64 -25.65 16.18
N SER A 77 -16.98 -24.73 15.30
CA SER A 77 -16.67 -24.85 13.87
C SER A 77 -15.17 -25.16 13.76
N PRO A 78 -14.76 -26.09 12.88
CA PRO A 78 -13.34 -26.36 12.70
C PRO A 78 -12.65 -25.04 12.35
N ASP A 79 -11.58 -24.70 13.07
CA ASP A 79 -10.72 -23.56 12.74
C ASP A 79 -10.35 -23.68 11.24
N PRO A 80 -10.44 -22.60 10.45
CA PRO A 80 -10.09 -22.67 9.04
C PRO A 80 -8.63 -23.15 8.93
N MET A 81 -8.43 -24.26 8.22
CA MET A 81 -7.11 -24.79 7.90
C MET A 81 -6.26 -23.66 7.28
N PRO A 82 -4.97 -23.53 7.63
CA PRO A 82 -4.14 -22.52 7.01
C PRO A 82 -4.06 -22.80 5.50
N SER A 83 -4.67 -21.93 4.71
CA SER A 83 -4.55 -21.96 3.24
C SER A 83 -3.07 -21.85 2.88
N THR A 84 -2.53 -22.84 2.18
CA THR A 84 -1.17 -22.80 1.64
C THR A 84 -0.99 -21.50 0.83
N PRO A 85 0.06 -20.69 1.11
CA PRO A 85 0.34 -19.50 0.32
C PRO A 85 0.55 -19.83 -1.16
N LEU A 86 0.22 -18.88 -2.03
CA LEU A 86 0.52 -18.95 -3.45
C LEU A 86 2.03 -19.09 -3.66
N SER A 87 2.41 -19.97 -4.57
CA SER A 87 3.78 -20.09 -5.05
C SER A 87 4.16 -18.90 -5.93
N LEU A 88 5.46 -18.61 -6.06
CA LEU A 88 5.94 -17.53 -6.93
C LEU A 88 5.42 -17.60 -8.38
N PRO A 89 5.37 -18.78 -9.05
CA PRO A 89 4.81 -18.88 -10.39
C PRO A 89 3.31 -18.53 -10.45
N GLU A 90 2.53 -18.85 -9.40
CA GLU A 90 1.11 -18.49 -9.32
C GLU A 90 0.95 -16.97 -9.13
N VAL A 91 1.78 -16.36 -8.29
CA VAL A 91 1.80 -14.90 -8.07
C VAL A 91 2.18 -14.17 -9.36
N GLU A 92 3.23 -14.62 -10.07
CA GLU A 92 3.62 -14.06 -11.37
C GLU A 92 2.47 -14.14 -12.39
N THR A 93 1.87 -15.32 -12.53
CA THR A 93 0.76 -15.53 -13.49
C THR A 93 -0.41 -14.61 -13.17
N LEU A 94 -0.75 -14.47 -11.89
CA LEU A 94 -1.82 -13.59 -11.44
C LEU A 94 -1.51 -12.13 -11.74
N ALA A 95 -0.32 -11.63 -11.38
CA ALA A 95 0.09 -10.26 -11.64
C ALA A 95 0.07 -9.93 -13.15
N ARG A 96 0.59 -10.83 -13.98
CA ARG A 96 0.55 -10.66 -15.44
C ARG A 96 -0.86 -10.61 -15.99
N THR A 97 -1.77 -11.42 -15.43
CA THR A 97 -3.17 -11.45 -15.83
C THR A 97 -3.87 -10.14 -15.43
N ALA A 98 -3.63 -9.66 -14.21
CA ALA A 98 -4.23 -8.42 -13.70
C ALA A 98 -3.85 -7.20 -14.56
N HIS A 99 -2.60 -7.14 -15.01
CA HIS A 99 -2.08 -6.02 -15.81
C HIS A 99 -2.03 -6.29 -17.32
N ALA A 100 -2.74 -7.30 -17.84
CA ALA A 100 -2.59 -7.78 -19.21
C ALA A 100 -2.85 -6.72 -20.30
N THR A 101 -3.75 -5.77 -20.03
CA THR A 101 -4.11 -4.69 -20.98
C THR A 101 -3.39 -3.37 -20.69
N GLN A 102 -2.65 -3.28 -19.57
CA GLN A 102 -2.00 -2.05 -19.14
C GLN A 102 -0.70 -1.82 -19.89
N LYS A 103 -0.44 -0.55 -20.21
CA LYS A 103 0.83 -0.10 -20.78
C LYS A 103 1.51 0.89 -19.84
N ASP A 104 2.83 0.90 -19.87
CA ASP A 104 3.62 1.89 -19.17
C ASP A 104 3.62 3.25 -19.90
N LYS A 105 4.25 4.26 -19.29
CA LYS A 105 4.36 5.61 -19.87
C LYS A 105 5.16 5.67 -21.18
N ALA A 106 5.94 4.64 -21.48
CA ALA A 106 6.68 4.48 -22.72
C ALA A 106 5.88 3.67 -23.78
N GLY A 107 4.64 3.27 -23.47
CA GLY A 107 3.77 2.51 -24.35
C GLY A 107 4.08 1.01 -24.41
N ARG A 108 4.97 0.48 -23.56
CA ARG A 108 5.30 -0.94 -23.47
C ARG A 108 4.32 -1.70 -22.58
N PRO A 109 4.15 -3.02 -22.75
CA PRO A 109 3.35 -3.83 -21.83
C PRO A 109 3.83 -3.66 -20.39
N TYR A 110 2.91 -3.34 -19.48
CA TYR A 110 3.24 -3.07 -18.09
C TYR A 110 3.80 -4.32 -17.37
N THR A 111 3.47 -5.52 -17.85
CA THR A 111 4.04 -6.78 -17.35
C THR A 111 5.56 -6.90 -17.50
N GLU A 112 6.18 -6.15 -18.42
CA GLU A 112 7.64 -6.06 -18.53
C GLU A 112 8.25 -5.33 -17.32
N HIS A 113 7.55 -4.31 -16.79
CA HIS A 113 7.98 -3.61 -15.59
C HIS A 113 7.94 -4.53 -14.37
N LEU A 114 6.83 -5.23 -14.16
CA LEU A 114 6.68 -6.17 -13.04
C LEU A 114 7.80 -7.22 -13.03
N GLN A 115 8.11 -7.77 -14.20
CA GLN A 115 9.21 -8.72 -14.36
C GLN A 115 10.56 -8.11 -14.01
N ALA A 116 10.84 -6.89 -14.47
CA ALA A 116 12.10 -6.21 -14.19
C ALA A 116 12.27 -5.90 -12.69
N VAL A 117 11.20 -5.52 -11.98
CA VAL A 117 11.24 -5.30 -10.53
C VAL A 117 11.49 -6.61 -9.80
N ALA A 118 10.77 -7.69 -10.12
CA ALA A 118 10.96 -8.99 -9.49
C ALA A 118 12.36 -9.57 -9.73
N ALA A 119 12.89 -9.44 -10.95
CA ALA A 119 14.26 -9.81 -11.28
C ALA A 119 15.28 -8.94 -10.52
N GLY A 120 15.02 -7.64 -10.41
CA GLY A 120 15.85 -6.71 -9.65
C GLY A 120 15.89 -7.03 -8.15
N VAL A 121 14.78 -7.47 -7.57
CA VAL A 121 14.70 -7.94 -6.18
C VAL A 121 15.53 -9.21 -6.00
N THR A 122 15.37 -10.18 -6.90
CA THR A 122 16.14 -11.44 -6.90
C THR A 122 17.65 -11.16 -6.99
N ALA A 123 18.07 -10.29 -7.92
CA ALA A 123 19.47 -9.93 -8.11
C ALA A 123 20.09 -9.22 -6.90
N ARG A 124 19.27 -8.54 -6.08
CA ARG A 124 19.69 -7.90 -4.82
C ARG A 124 19.65 -8.85 -3.62
N GLY A 125 19.38 -10.13 -3.83
CA GLY A 125 19.32 -11.15 -2.77
C GLY A 125 18.02 -11.12 -1.96
N GLY A 126 16.94 -10.58 -2.51
CA GLY A 126 15.62 -10.63 -1.89
C GLY A 126 15.09 -12.07 -1.79
N ASP A 127 14.28 -12.32 -0.77
CA ASP A 127 13.64 -13.62 -0.53
C ASP A 127 12.28 -13.77 -1.26
N GLU A 128 11.64 -14.93 -1.11
CA GLU A 128 10.38 -15.25 -1.80
C GLU A 128 9.24 -14.27 -1.47
N ASP A 129 9.14 -13.77 -0.23
CA ASP A 129 8.09 -12.79 0.11
C ASP A 129 8.32 -11.47 -0.63
N GLN A 130 9.58 -11.03 -0.73
CA GLN A 130 9.94 -9.81 -1.45
C GLN A 130 9.75 -9.95 -2.95
N ILE A 131 10.07 -11.11 -3.53
CA ILE A 131 9.85 -11.40 -4.95
C ILE A 131 8.34 -11.46 -5.25
N ALA A 132 7.55 -12.10 -4.39
CA ALA A 132 6.09 -12.10 -4.51
C ALA A 132 5.52 -10.68 -4.43
N ALA A 133 6.00 -9.87 -3.48
CA ALA A 133 5.56 -8.49 -3.34
C ALA A 133 5.99 -7.63 -4.53
N ALA A 134 7.15 -7.87 -5.13
CA ALA A 134 7.61 -7.18 -6.34
C ALA A 134 6.67 -7.40 -7.53
N TRP A 135 6.15 -8.61 -7.70
CA TRP A 135 5.15 -8.90 -8.72
C TRP A 135 3.83 -8.16 -8.50
N LEU A 136 3.46 -7.89 -7.24
CA LEU A 136 2.17 -7.32 -6.85
C LEU A 136 2.23 -5.83 -6.44
N HIS A 137 3.41 -5.20 -6.47
CA HIS A 137 3.65 -3.94 -5.76
C HIS A 137 2.72 -2.79 -6.17
N ASP A 138 2.36 -2.74 -7.45
CA ASP A 138 1.49 -1.72 -8.02
C ASP A 138 0.06 -2.23 -8.26
N ALA A 139 -0.23 -3.51 -8.00
CA ALA A 139 -1.52 -4.10 -8.35
C ALA A 139 -2.71 -3.42 -7.64
N VAL A 140 -2.51 -2.99 -6.40
CA VAL A 140 -3.51 -2.21 -5.65
C VAL A 140 -3.45 -0.72 -5.98
N GLU A 141 -2.25 -0.16 -6.23
CA GLU A 141 -2.10 1.26 -6.55
C GLU A 141 -2.72 1.63 -7.91
N ASP A 142 -2.66 0.70 -8.87
CA ASP A 142 -3.20 0.85 -10.22
C ASP A 142 -4.64 0.33 -10.38
N ASP A 143 -5.32 -0.02 -9.28
CA ASP A 143 -6.68 -0.60 -9.26
C ASP A 143 -6.82 -1.91 -10.09
N ALA A 144 -5.72 -2.62 -10.36
CA ALA A 144 -5.75 -3.92 -11.03
C ALA A 144 -6.28 -5.04 -10.11
N LEU A 145 -6.10 -4.88 -8.79
CA LEU A 145 -6.61 -5.71 -7.71
C LEU A 145 -7.05 -4.81 -6.54
N THR A 146 -8.03 -5.25 -5.76
CA THR A 146 -8.54 -4.46 -4.62
C THR A 146 -7.74 -4.70 -3.34
N GLU A 147 -7.80 -3.75 -2.39
CA GLU A 147 -7.28 -3.97 -1.03
C GLU A 147 -7.96 -5.15 -0.31
N THR A 148 -9.27 -5.35 -0.56
CA THR A 148 -10.02 -6.50 -0.06
C THR A 148 -9.43 -7.80 -0.60
N TRP A 149 -9.17 -7.86 -1.91
CA TRP A 149 -8.51 -9.01 -2.53
C TRP A 149 -7.16 -9.29 -1.86
N LEU A 150 -6.32 -8.27 -1.66
CA LEU A 150 -5.01 -8.45 -1.03
C LEU A 150 -5.13 -9.00 0.41
N THR A 151 -6.15 -8.55 1.14
CA THR A 151 -6.45 -9.01 2.51
C THR A 151 -6.82 -10.49 2.53
N GLU A 152 -7.63 -10.95 1.58
CA GLU A 152 -8.16 -12.32 1.52
C GLU A 152 -7.23 -13.30 0.78
N ALA A 153 -6.34 -12.79 -0.07
CA ALA A 153 -5.45 -13.61 -0.88
C ALA A 153 -4.62 -14.58 -0.02
N PRO A 154 -4.37 -15.82 -0.48
CA PRO A 154 -3.49 -16.75 0.20
C PRO A 154 -2.02 -16.33 0.00
N LEU A 155 -1.62 -15.24 0.63
CA LEU A 155 -0.25 -14.72 0.65
C LEU A 155 0.23 -14.68 2.10
N THR A 156 1.55 -14.72 2.30
CA THR A 156 2.12 -14.52 3.64
C THR A 156 1.78 -13.13 4.16
N ALA A 157 1.71 -12.99 5.49
CA ALA A 157 1.47 -11.69 6.12
C ALA A 157 2.55 -10.66 5.73
N ARG A 158 3.79 -11.12 5.51
CA ARG A 158 4.91 -10.27 5.12
C ARG A 158 4.79 -9.77 3.69
N THR A 159 4.43 -10.62 2.73
CA THR A 159 4.15 -10.18 1.34
C THR A 159 3.06 -9.11 1.32
N LYS A 160 1.95 -9.34 2.04
CA LYS A 160 0.84 -8.36 2.14
C LYS A 160 1.31 -7.03 2.74
N ALA A 161 2.08 -7.09 3.82
CA ALA A 161 2.62 -5.89 4.47
C ALA A 161 3.54 -5.09 3.52
N ILE A 162 4.39 -5.78 2.74
CA ILE A 162 5.25 -5.11 1.76
C ILE A 162 4.42 -4.46 0.65
N VAL A 163 3.44 -5.17 0.06
CA VAL A 163 2.57 -4.59 -0.99
C VAL A 163 1.84 -3.35 -0.45
N LEU A 164 1.21 -3.46 0.72
CA LEU A 164 0.53 -2.32 1.36
C LEU A 164 1.49 -1.17 1.64
N ALA A 165 2.74 -1.45 2.04
CA ALA A 165 3.77 -0.44 2.27
C ALA A 165 4.14 0.32 0.97
N LEU A 166 4.07 -0.36 -0.17
CA LEU A 166 4.40 0.21 -1.48
C LEU A 166 3.22 0.93 -2.14
N THR A 167 1.97 0.56 -1.81
CA THR A 167 0.77 1.28 -2.25
C THR A 167 0.67 2.64 -1.57
N LYS A 168 0.63 3.71 -2.35
CA LYS A 168 0.46 5.08 -1.83
C LYS A 168 -0.96 5.36 -1.37
N ARG A 169 -1.07 6.17 -0.30
CA ARG A 169 -2.37 6.61 0.23
C ARG A 169 -2.71 8.01 -0.25
N GLY A 170 -3.99 8.29 -0.46
CA GLY A 170 -4.47 9.62 -0.82
C GLY A 170 -4.06 10.67 0.22
N GLY A 171 -3.40 11.74 -0.23
CA GLY A 171 -2.94 12.83 0.63
C GLY A 171 -1.66 12.55 1.44
N GLU A 172 -1.04 11.38 1.27
CA GLU A 172 0.22 11.04 1.96
C GLU A 172 1.40 11.85 1.39
N THR A 173 2.22 12.44 2.27
CA THR A 173 3.44 13.13 1.83
C THR A 173 4.53 12.13 1.42
N PRO A 174 5.48 12.51 0.54
CA PRO A 174 6.61 11.66 0.19
C PRO A 174 7.41 11.16 1.41
N GLU A 175 7.58 11.99 2.45
CA GLU A 175 8.30 11.67 3.68
C GLU A 175 7.55 10.63 4.53
N THR A 176 6.22 10.77 4.62
CA THR A 176 5.37 9.82 5.35
C THR A 176 5.38 8.47 4.64
N TYR A 177 5.28 8.48 3.31
CA TYR A 177 5.38 7.28 2.49
C TYR A 177 6.76 6.61 2.62
N ALA A 178 7.85 7.38 2.55
CA ALA A 178 9.20 6.86 2.72
C ALA A 178 9.43 6.24 4.11
N THR A 179 8.96 6.93 5.18
CA THR A 179 9.01 6.40 6.55
C THR A 179 8.31 5.05 6.64
N ARG A 180 7.11 4.92 6.07
CA ARG A 180 6.34 3.66 6.07
C ARG A 180 7.05 2.53 5.32
N ILE A 181 7.73 2.84 4.22
CA ILE A 181 8.56 1.85 3.50
C ILE A 181 9.74 1.41 4.37
N LEU A 182 10.43 2.33 5.03
CA LEU A 182 11.58 2.04 5.90
C LEU A 182 11.18 1.24 7.15
N ASP A 183 10.00 1.51 7.70
CA ASP A 183 9.45 0.82 8.87
C ASP A 183 8.93 -0.59 8.54
N THR A 184 8.78 -0.95 7.25
CA THR A 184 8.26 -2.24 6.82
C THR A 184 9.39 -3.19 6.39
N PRO A 185 9.69 -4.26 7.15
CA PRO A 185 10.79 -5.18 6.83
C PRO A 185 10.66 -5.80 5.43
N GLY A 186 11.64 -5.51 4.57
CA GLY A 186 11.73 -6.02 3.20
C GLY A 186 11.20 -5.08 2.12
N ALA A 187 10.43 -4.04 2.47
CA ALA A 187 9.82 -3.13 1.48
C ALA A 187 10.84 -2.22 0.79
N LEU A 188 11.89 -1.78 1.49
CA LEU A 188 12.94 -0.94 0.93
C LEU A 188 13.60 -1.56 -0.31
N LEU A 189 13.93 -2.86 -0.28
CA LEU A 189 14.61 -3.55 -1.38
C LEU A 189 13.72 -3.67 -2.62
N VAL A 190 12.41 -3.89 -2.41
CA VAL A 190 11.42 -3.87 -3.51
C VAL A 190 11.32 -2.47 -4.08
N LYS A 191 11.21 -1.43 -3.23
CA LYS A 191 11.15 -0.04 -3.69
C LYS A 191 12.42 0.40 -4.43
N GLN A 192 13.58 -0.04 -3.97
CA GLN A 192 14.86 0.22 -4.62
C GLN A 192 14.89 -0.38 -6.03
N SER A 193 14.35 -1.59 -6.20
CA SER A 193 14.30 -2.27 -7.50
C SER A 193 13.31 -1.60 -8.46
N ASP A 194 12.15 -1.19 -7.95
CA ASP A 194 11.17 -0.34 -8.65
C ASP A 194 11.82 0.97 -9.14
N LEU A 195 12.43 1.73 -8.22
CA LEU A 195 13.10 2.99 -8.55
C LEU A 195 14.24 2.81 -9.56
N ALA A 196 15.05 1.77 -9.42
CA ALA A 196 16.16 1.50 -10.34
C ALA A 196 15.66 1.26 -11.77
N HIS A 197 14.60 0.46 -11.92
CA HIS A 197 14.02 0.22 -13.23
C HIS A 197 13.26 1.46 -13.76
N ASN A 198 12.55 2.20 -12.91
CA ASN A 198 11.85 3.41 -13.31
C ASN A 198 12.81 4.56 -13.71
N ALA A 199 13.99 4.62 -13.12
CA ALA A 199 15.03 5.59 -13.42
C ALA A 199 16.02 5.15 -14.52
N ASP A 200 15.82 4.00 -15.16
CA ASP A 200 16.66 3.53 -16.26
C ASP A 200 16.73 4.59 -17.38
N PRO A 201 17.93 5.08 -17.75
CA PRO A 201 18.13 6.08 -18.79
C PRO A 201 17.47 5.71 -20.13
N ALA A 202 17.50 4.43 -20.53
CA ALA A 202 16.87 3.98 -21.77
C ALA A 202 15.35 4.11 -21.70
N ARG A 203 14.74 3.89 -20.53
CA ARG A 203 13.30 4.07 -20.30
C ARG A 203 12.91 5.55 -20.23
N LEU A 204 13.79 6.40 -19.71
CA LEU A 204 13.56 7.84 -19.64
C LEU A 204 13.74 8.52 -21.01
N ALA A 205 14.65 8.03 -21.85
CA ALA A 205 14.98 8.60 -23.15
C ALA A 205 13.78 8.61 -24.13
N VAL A 206 12.83 7.69 -23.99
CA VAL A 206 11.65 7.61 -24.88
C VAL A 206 10.50 8.54 -24.48
N LEU A 207 10.58 9.18 -23.31
CA LEU A 207 9.55 10.10 -22.82
C LEU A 207 9.77 11.53 -23.35
N ASP A 208 8.71 12.34 -23.35
CA ASP A 208 8.84 13.78 -23.60
C ASP A 208 9.66 14.47 -22.51
N GLU A 209 10.32 15.58 -22.87
CA GLU A 209 11.26 16.28 -21.98
C GLU A 209 10.61 16.76 -20.66
N PRO A 210 9.41 17.38 -20.66
CA PRO A 210 8.72 17.72 -19.41
C PRO A 210 8.47 16.52 -18.49
N THR A 211 7.98 15.40 -19.04
CA THR A 211 7.72 14.18 -18.28
C THR A 211 9.02 13.58 -17.74
N ARG A 212 10.06 13.49 -18.56
CA ARG A 212 11.39 12.99 -18.18
C ARG A 212 11.99 13.79 -17.03
N THR A 213 12.03 15.12 -17.16
CA THR A 213 12.57 16.01 -16.12
C THR A 213 11.81 15.85 -14.80
N ARG A 214 10.47 15.81 -14.84
CA ARG A 214 9.64 15.66 -13.65
C ARG A 214 9.86 14.31 -12.96
N LEU A 215 9.89 13.21 -13.72
CA LEU A 215 10.09 11.87 -13.18
C LEU A 215 11.50 11.69 -12.60
N THR A 216 12.53 12.19 -13.29
CA THR A 216 13.92 12.16 -12.80
C THR A 216 14.03 12.81 -11.43
N ARG A 217 13.47 14.02 -11.26
CA ARG A 217 13.45 14.71 -9.95
C ARG A 217 12.66 13.94 -8.90
N LYS A 218 11.50 13.37 -9.27
CA LYS A 218 10.66 12.56 -8.37
C LYS A 218 11.42 11.33 -7.86
N TYR A 219 12.12 10.62 -8.73
CA TYR A 219 12.87 9.42 -8.36
C TYR A 219 14.10 9.75 -7.51
N ALA A 220 14.86 10.78 -7.88
CA ALA A 220 15.99 11.25 -7.08
C ALA A 220 15.56 11.67 -5.66
N HIS A 221 14.46 12.41 -5.54
CA HIS A 221 13.91 12.80 -4.24
C HIS A 221 13.52 11.58 -3.38
N MET A 222 12.83 10.60 -3.96
CA MET A 222 12.48 9.38 -3.22
C MET A 222 13.70 8.56 -2.80
N ARG A 223 14.73 8.43 -3.66
CA ARG A 223 16.00 7.77 -3.29
C ARG A 223 16.65 8.44 -2.08
N ASN A 224 16.69 9.77 -2.07
CA ASN A 224 17.23 10.55 -0.94
C ASN A 224 16.46 10.28 0.35
N LEU A 225 15.12 10.28 0.31
CA LEU A 225 14.29 9.97 1.48
C LEU A 225 14.50 8.55 2.01
N LEU A 226 14.81 7.60 1.13
CA LEU A 226 15.07 6.20 1.47
C LEU A 226 16.53 5.92 1.87
N GLY A 227 17.40 6.93 1.86
CA GLY A 227 18.83 6.77 2.16
C GLY A 227 19.58 5.89 1.15
N LEU A 228 19.09 5.79 -0.09
CA LEU A 228 19.73 5.03 -1.15
C LEU A 228 20.86 5.86 -1.77
N PRO A 229 22.07 5.30 -1.96
CA PRO A 229 23.16 6.02 -2.62
C PRO A 229 22.76 6.38 -4.05
N ASP A 230 23.37 7.38 -4.67
CA ASP A 230 23.23 7.54 -6.12
C ASP A 230 23.85 6.32 -6.82
N GLU A 231 23.13 5.69 -7.74
CA GLU A 231 23.79 4.70 -8.60
C GLU A 231 24.82 5.45 -9.44
N PRO A 232 26.06 4.97 -9.57
CA PRO A 232 27.03 5.59 -10.45
C PRO A 232 26.41 5.65 -11.84
N ALA A 233 26.37 6.84 -12.43
CA ALA A 233 26.03 7.00 -13.83
C ALA A 233 26.93 6.04 -14.62
N ALA A 234 26.33 5.17 -15.43
CA ALA A 234 27.05 4.25 -16.28
C ALA A 234 27.72 5.02 -17.44
N GLU A 235 28.71 5.86 -17.12
CA GLU A 235 29.56 6.59 -18.06
C GLU A 235 30.84 7.01 -17.31
N GLU A 236 31.82 6.10 -17.30
CA GLU A 236 33.29 6.32 -17.36
C GLU A 236 33.99 4.97 -17.16
N ALA A 237 33.80 4.04 -18.12
CA ALA A 237 34.60 2.82 -18.23
C ALA A 237 35.14 2.64 -19.65
N THR A 238 35.43 3.75 -20.33
CA THR A 238 36.13 3.78 -21.62
C THR A 238 37.27 4.78 -21.56
N GLU A 239 38.26 4.53 -20.71
CA GLU A 239 39.63 4.98 -20.99
C GLU A 239 40.60 4.13 -20.18
N ASN A 240 41.14 3.09 -20.83
CA ASN A 240 42.46 2.50 -20.60
C ASN A 240 42.61 1.27 -21.51
N ASN A 241 42.94 1.51 -22.78
CA ASN A 241 43.74 0.59 -23.58
C ASN A 241 44.52 1.36 -24.65
#